data_AF-A0A941FHM3-F1
#
_entry.id   AF-A0A941FHM3-F1
#
_cell.length_a   1.000
_cell.length_b   1.000
_cell.length_c   1.000
_cell.angle_alpha   90.00
_cell.angle_beta   90.00
_cell.angle_gamma   90.00
#
_symmetry.space_group_name_H-M   'P 1'
#
loop_
_entity.id
_entity.type
_entity.pdbx_description
1 polymer ?
#
loop_
_entity_poly.entity_id
_entity_poly.type
_entity_poly.pdbx_seq_one_letter_code
_entity_poly.pdbx_strand_id
1 'polypeptide(L)' 'MKNLTGFNKAALDDYSSESGIKIDVEEEIYDDSVAEGLVISQSPEPATKVEKGSTVKVVISKGKKRFRPRV' A
#
# COMPACT_ATOMS: atom_id res chain seq x y z
N MET A 1 0.49 2.78 -14.87
CA MET A 1 0.65 3.06 -13.42
C MET A 1 2.01 2.52 -12.97
N LYS A 2 2.69 3.15 -12.00
CA LYS A 2 3.92 2.58 -11.41
C LYS A 2 3.59 1.51 -10.36
N ASN A 3 4.59 0.72 -9.97
CA ASN A 3 4.46 -0.20 -8.85
C ASN A 3 4.61 0.55 -7.53
N LEU A 4 3.62 0.41 -6.66
CA LEU A 4 3.56 0.99 -5.32
C LEU A 4 3.77 -0.07 -4.24
N THR A 5 3.98 -1.35 -4.58
CA THR A 5 4.37 -2.34 -3.57
C THR A 5 5.72 -1.98 -2.97
N GLY A 6 5.83 -2.05 -1.64
CA GLY A 6 6.96 -1.57 -0.86
C GLY A 6 7.04 -0.04 -0.71
N PHE A 7 6.09 0.72 -1.26
CA PHE A 7 6.07 2.18 -1.08
C PHE A 7 5.60 2.51 0.33
N ASN A 8 6.16 3.59 0.87
CA ASN A 8 5.70 4.20 2.11
C ASN A 8 4.59 5.22 1.82
N LYS A 9 3.94 5.71 2.90
CA LYS A 9 2.93 6.76 2.79
C LYS A 9 3.36 7.99 1.99
N ALA A 10 4.63 8.42 2.12
CA ALA A 10 5.12 9.61 1.42
C ALA A 10 5.19 9.42 -0.10
N ALA A 11 5.73 8.29 -0.56
CA ALA A 11 5.84 7.99 -1.97
C ALA A 11 4.46 7.70 -2.61
N LEU A 12 3.53 7.14 -1.83
CA LEU A 12 2.12 7.02 -2.22
C LEU A 12 1.47 8.40 -2.41
N ASP A 13 1.69 9.32 -1.48
CA ASP A 13 1.13 10.67 -1.52
C ASP A 13 1.63 11.46 -2.74
N ASP A 14 2.94 11.41 -2.98
CA ASP A 14 3.59 12.03 -4.15
C ASP A 14 3.02 11.45 -5.46
N TYR A 15 2.93 10.12 -5.55
CA TYR A 15 2.36 9.45 -6.71
C TYR A 15 0.86 9.75 -6.92
N SER A 16 0.10 9.85 -5.83
CA SER A 16 -1.33 10.18 -5.88
C SER A 16 -1.55 11.60 -6.42
N SER A 17 -0.66 12.53 -6.04
CA SER A 17 -0.68 13.92 -6.49
C SER A 17 -0.21 14.06 -7.94
N GLU A 18 0.86 13.37 -8.33
CA GLU A 18 1.41 13.37 -9.69
C GLU A 18 0.43 12.70 -10.69
N SER A 19 -0.08 11.53 -10.31
CA SER A 19 -0.99 10.74 -11.15
C SER A 19 -2.43 11.25 -11.09
N GLY A 20 -2.80 11.96 -10.03
CA GLY A 20 -4.17 12.38 -9.75
C GLY A 20 -5.11 11.22 -9.43
N ILE A 21 -4.61 10.14 -8.83
CA ILE A 21 -5.40 8.95 -8.46
C ILE A 21 -5.70 8.94 -6.96
N LYS A 22 -6.77 8.26 -6.55
CA LYS A 22 -7.13 8.08 -5.15
C LYS A 22 -6.54 6.78 -4.63
N ILE A 23 -5.95 6.81 -3.44
CA ILE A 23 -5.44 5.61 -2.77
C ILE A 23 -6.41 5.26 -1.65
N ASP A 24 -6.90 4.03 -1.70
CA ASP A 24 -7.85 3.47 -0.74
C ASP A 24 -7.18 2.26 -0.07
N VAL A 25 -7.16 2.26 1.26
CA VAL A 25 -6.57 1.14 2.01
C VAL A 25 -7.66 0.09 2.19
N GLU A 26 -7.60 -0.97 1.40
CA GLU A 26 -8.61 -2.03 1.44
C GLU A 26 -8.45 -2.87 2.72
N GLU A 27 -7.21 -3.23 3.06
CA GLU A 27 -6.94 -4.02 4.26
C GLU A 27 -5.54 -3.75 4.81
N GLU A 28 -5.35 -4.03 6.09
CA GLU A 28 -4.04 -4.00 6.73
C GLU A 28 -3.72 -5.36 7.34
N ILE A 29 -2.68 -6.05 6.86
CA ILE A 29 -2.30 -7.38 7.33
C ILE A 29 -0.92 -7.34 8.01
N TYR A 30 -0.71 -8.24 8.97
CA TYR A 30 0.60 -8.38 9.61
C TYR A 30 1.52 -9.16 8.69
N ASP A 31 2.66 -8.57 8.34
CA ASP A 31 3.68 -9.21 7.51
C ASP A 31 5.05 -9.06 8.17
N ASP A 32 5.75 -10.20 8.30
CA ASP A 32 7.06 -10.22 8.94
C ASP A 32 8.21 -9.85 8.00
N SER A 33 7.96 -9.87 6.70
CA SER A 33 8.91 -9.50 5.64
C SER A 33 8.80 -8.03 5.28
N VAL A 34 7.60 -7.46 5.36
CA VAL A 34 7.29 -6.07 5.01
C VAL A 34 7.14 -5.21 6.27
N ALA A 35 7.93 -4.15 6.38
CA ALA A 35 7.85 -3.23 7.52
C ALA A 35 6.47 -2.56 7.64
N GLU A 36 6.11 -2.16 8.87
CA GLU A 36 4.85 -1.45 9.15
C GLU A 36 4.76 -0.17 8.32
N GLY A 37 3.58 0.07 7.72
CA GLY A 37 3.30 1.26 6.92
C GLY A 37 3.80 1.19 5.48
N LEU A 38 4.29 0.03 5.02
CA LEU A 38 4.60 -0.24 3.63
C LEU A 38 3.46 -1.00 2.94
N VAL A 39 3.27 -0.74 1.65
CA VAL A 39 2.29 -1.47 0.84
C VAL A 39 2.78 -2.89 0.56
N ILE A 40 1.97 -3.88 0.89
CA ILE A 40 2.22 -5.29 0.57
C ILE A 40 1.75 -5.58 -0.86
N SER A 41 0.54 -5.15 -1.16
CA SER A 41 -0.09 -5.40 -2.46
C SER A 41 -0.92 -4.21 -2.89
N GLN A 42 -1.10 -4.08 -4.20
CA GLN A 42 -1.95 -3.07 -4.79
C GLN A 42 -2.88 -3.70 -5.82
N SER A 43 -4.05 -3.12 -5.98
CA SER A 43 -5.01 -3.47 -7.01
C SER A 43 -5.63 -2.18 -7.56
N PRO A 44 -5.58 -1.93 -8.87
CA PRO A 44 -5.11 -2.81 -9.95
C PRO A 44 -3.57 -2.98 -10.03
N GLU A 45 -3.13 -3.99 -10.78
CA GLU A 45 -1.71 -4.36 -10.91
C GLU A 45 -0.83 -3.20 -11.43
N PRO A 46 0.47 -3.17 -11.07
CA PRO A 46 1.40 -2.22 -11.65
C PRO A 46 1.41 -2.32 -13.19
N ALA A 47 1.78 -1.22 -13.84
CA ALA A 47 1.71 -1.08 -15.30
C ALA A 47 0.29 -1.09 -15.90
N THR A 48 -0.77 -1.24 -15.10
CA THR A 48 -2.16 -1.07 -15.59
C THR A 48 -2.42 0.39 -16.00
N LYS A 49 -3.21 0.59 -17.05
CA LYS A 49 -3.76 1.90 -17.40
C LYS A 49 -4.91 2.22 -16.46
N VAL A 50 -4.69 3.19 -15.59
CA VAL A 50 -5.71 3.78 -14.71
C VAL A 50 -5.90 5.23 -15.12
N GLU A 51 -7.13 5.70 -15.09
CA GLU A 51 -7.46 7.08 -15.41
C GLU A 51 -7.27 7.98 -14.19
N LYS A 52 -7.06 9.28 -14.42
CA LYS A 52 -7.03 10.27 -13.33
C LYS A 52 -8.37 10.25 -12.59
N GLY A 53 -8.32 10.19 -11.26
CA GLY A 53 -9.48 10.04 -10.38
C GLY A 53 -9.85 8.59 -10.08
N SER A 54 -9.17 7.60 -10.67
CA SER A 54 -9.38 6.19 -10.33
C SER A 54 -8.97 5.90 -8.88
N THR A 55 -9.70 4.97 -8.26
CA THR A 55 -9.38 4.48 -6.91
C THR A 55 -8.50 3.25 -7.01
N VAL A 56 -7.31 3.34 -6.44
CA VAL A 56 -6.37 2.24 -6.29
C VAL A 56 -6.48 1.71 -4.87
N LYS A 57 -6.78 0.44 -4.76
CA LYS A 57 -6.84 -0.28 -3.51
C LYS A 57 -5.47 -0.80 -3.13
N VAL A 58 -5.04 -0.59 -1.89
CA VAL A 58 -3.77 -1.08 -1.39
C VAL A 58 -3.95 -1.85 -0.10
N VAL A 59 -3.12 -2.87 0.07
CA VAL A 59 -3.00 -3.64 1.31
C VAL A 59 -1.74 -3.16 2.01
N ILE A 60 -1.86 -2.67 3.25
CA ILE A 60 -0.72 -2.14 4.01
C ILE A 60 -0.25 -3.17 5.04
N SER A 61 1.06 -3.25 5.23
CA SER A 61 1.66 -4.05 6.29
C SER A 61 1.48 -3.36 7.63
N LYS A 62 0.94 -4.09 8.61
CA LYS A 62 0.99 -3.77 10.04
C LYS A 62 2.31 -4.22 10.69
N GLY A 63 3.28 -4.66 9.88
CA GLY A 63 4.56 -5.18 10.31
C GLY A 63 4.47 -6.52 11.04
N LYS A 64 5.56 -6.86 11.73
CA LYS A 64 5.67 -8.11 12.48
C LYS A 64 4.57 -8.20 13.53
N LYS A 65 3.82 -9.31 13.51
CA LYS A 65 2.84 -9.60 14.56
C LYS A 65 3.60 -9.79 15.88
N ARG A 66 3.64 -8.74 16.71
CA ARG A 66 4.20 -8.84 18.07
C ARG A 66 3.28 -9.71 18.93
N PHE A 67 3.48 -11.02 18.84
CA PHE A 67 2.99 -11.94 19.84
C PHE A 67 3.76 -11.60 21.14
N ARG A 68 3.14 -10.82 22.04
CA ARG A 68 3.54 -10.82 23.44
C ARG A 68 2.78 -11.98 24.08
N PRO A 69 3.37 -13.17 24.26
CA PRO A 69 2.75 -14.15 25.14
C PRO A 69 2.63 -13.51 26.52
N ARG A 70 1.45 -13.61 27.14
CA ARG A 70 1.30 -13.29 28.56
C ARG A 70 2.12 -14.34 29.32
N VAL A 71 3.17 -13.90 30.00
CA VAL A 71 3.92 -14.69 30.99
C VAL A 71 3.24 -14.56 32.35
#